data_AF-A0A431IEC2-F1
#
_entry.id   AF-A0A431IEC2-F1
#
_cell.length_a   1.000
_cell.length_b   1.000
_cell.length_c   1.000
_cell.angle_alpha   90.00
_cell.angle_beta   90.00
_cell.angle_gamma   90.00
#
_symmetry.space_group_name_H-M   'P 1'
#
loop_
_entity.id
_entity.type
_entity.pdbx_description
1 polymer ?
#
loop_
_entity_poly.entity_id
_entity_poly.type
_entity_poly.pdbx_seq_one_letter_code
_entity_poly.pdbx_strand_id
1 'polypeptide(L)'
;MIDEFILDKIILYNLTLDQALILYCKCTGTKSLTHYRPAAEEYDQLILNKFLTASRNITREGTQLCKEIFFTEKNNDNIDTEFENWWDNFPANDAHGNYGARRLIRTGSKAKAKALYMNAVNKKAVTSEFLLLALQKEVDFRKKNSVKENQLSYLQSPVTWLTNETYLLSSSISENNTTFSEYGKEFI
;
A
#
# COMPACT_ATOMS: atom_id res chain seq x y z
N MET A 1 11.11 3.87 20.85
CA MET A 1 11.32 5.33 20.86
C MET A 1 10.07 5.92 20.26
N ILE A 2 9.22 6.57 21.06
CA ILE A 2 8.02 7.24 20.53
C ILE A 2 8.53 8.45 19.76
N ASP A 3 8.07 8.61 18.52
CA ASP A 3 8.42 9.74 17.67
C ASP A 3 8.02 11.05 18.36
N GLU A 4 8.92 12.03 18.41
CA GLU A 4 8.69 13.34 19.03
C GLU A 4 7.46 14.03 18.40
N PHE A 5 7.23 13.81 17.11
CA PHE A 5 6.04 14.30 16.40
C PHE A 5 4.72 13.72 16.95
N ILE A 6 4.71 12.43 17.31
CA ILE A 6 3.52 11.77 17.88
C ILE A 6 3.24 12.35 19.26
N LEU A 7 4.28 12.62 20.05
CA LEU A 7 4.12 13.19 21.39
C LEU A 7 3.51 14.60 21.33
N ASP A 8 3.97 15.44 20.40
CA ASP A 8 3.40 16.77 20.17
C ASP A 8 1.92 16.71 19.82
N LYS A 9 1.52 15.76 18.98
CA LYS A 9 0.11 15.55 18.62
C LYS A 9 -0.72 15.08 19.81
N ILE A 10 -0.21 14.16 20.62
CA ILE A 10 -0.90 13.70 21.84
C ILE A 10 -1.17 14.88 22.78
N ILE A 11 -0.17 15.74 22.98
CA ILE A 11 -0.29 16.96 23.80
C ILE A 11 -1.31 17.92 23.18
N LEU A 12 -1.26 18.13 21.86
CA LEU A 12 -2.18 19.02 21.14
C LEU A 12 -3.65 18.63 21.33
N TYR A 13 -3.96 17.34 21.29
CA TYR A 13 -5.33 16.84 21.51
C TYR A 13 -5.68 16.60 22.98
N ASN A 14 -4.81 17.01 23.91
CA ASN A 14 -4.97 16.85 25.35
C ASN A 14 -5.28 15.39 25.75
N LEU A 15 -4.58 14.44 25.11
CA LEU A 15 -4.70 13.02 25.40
C LEU A 15 -3.61 12.55 26.36
N THR A 16 -3.94 11.56 27.17
CA THR A 16 -2.93 10.80 27.92
C THR A 16 -2.25 9.78 27.01
N LEU A 17 -1.08 9.27 27.41
CA LEU A 17 -0.41 8.18 26.69
C LEU A 17 -1.28 6.91 26.64
N ASP A 18 -2.05 6.64 27.69
CA ASP A 18 -2.95 5.49 27.74
C ASP A 18 -4.13 5.66 26.78
N GLN A 19 -4.71 6.86 26.69
CA GLN A 19 -5.74 7.17 25.70
C GLN A 19 -5.22 7.04 24.27
N ALA A 20 -4.02 7.56 24.01
CA ALA A 20 -3.34 7.42 22.74
C ALA A 20 -3.12 5.94 22.38
N LEU A 21 -2.65 5.13 23.34
CA LEU A 21 -2.44 3.69 23.14
C LEU A 21 -3.76 2.93 22.89
N ILE A 22 -4.84 3.27 23.61
CA ILE A 22 -6.18 2.69 23.38
C ILE A 22 -6.63 2.99 21.95
N LEU A 23 -6.55 4.25 21.52
CA LEU A 23 -6.95 4.65 20.17
C LEU A 23 -6.12 3.90 19.13
N TYR A 24 -4.79 3.90 19.25
CA TYR A 24 -3.90 3.18 18.35
C TYR A 24 -4.28 1.71 18.21
N CYS A 25 -4.50 1.01 19.33
CA CYS A 25 -4.86 -0.41 19.32
C CYS A 25 -6.22 -0.67 18.69
N LYS A 26 -7.20 0.21 18.95
CA LYS A 26 -8.55 0.08 18.38
C LYS A 26 -8.57 0.35 16.87
N CYS A 27 -7.72 1.26 16.37
CA CYS A 27 -7.59 1.53 14.93
C CYS A 27 -6.89 0.42 14.16
N THR A 28 -5.79 -0.09 14.72
CA THR A 28 -4.92 -1.08 14.04
C THR A 28 -5.39 -2.51 14.25
N GLY A 29 -6.23 -2.75 15.25
CA GLY A 29 -6.64 -4.10 15.66
C GLY A 29 -5.53 -4.86 16.40
N THR A 30 -4.47 -4.18 16.86
CA THR A 30 -3.40 -4.83 17.61
C THR A 30 -3.87 -5.33 18.97
N LYS A 31 -3.42 -6.51 19.36
CA LYS A 31 -3.82 -7.16 20.62
C LYS A 31 -3.08 -6.63 21.86
N SER A 32 -2.38 -5.51 21.81
CA SER A 32 -1.60 -5.01 22.95
C SER A 32 -2.45 -4.78 24.22
N LEU A 33 -3.74 -4.44 24.05
CA LEU A 33 -4.71 -4.30 25.15
C LEU A 33 -5.12 -5.63 25.81
N THR A 34 -4.69 -6.79 25.31
CA THR A 34 -4.92 -8.07 25.99
C THR A 34 -3.94 -8.29 27.13
N HIS A 35 -2.73 -7.73 27.01
CA HIS A 35 -1.66 -7.87 28.00
C HIS A 35 -1.53 -6.64 28.89
N TYR A 36 -1.86 -5.47 28.36
CA TYR A 36 -1.91 -4.22 29.10
C TYR A 36 -3.36 -3.78 29.30
N ARG A 37 -3.75 -3.49 30.54
CA ARG A 37 -5.12 -3.06 30.90
C ARG A 37 -5.08 -1.61 31.38
N PRO A 38 -5.36 -0.64 30.50
CA PRO A 38 -5.53 0.75 30.91
C PRO A 38 -6.65 0.90 31.94
N ALA A 39 -6.60 1.98 32.72
CA ALA A 39 -7.62 2.33 33.69
C ALA A 39 -8.99 2.57 33.00
N ALA A 40 -10.09 2.37 33.74
CA ALA A 40 -11.44 2.48 33.16
C ALA A 40 -11.76 3.93 32.76
N GLU A 41 -11.26 4.88 33.54
CA GLU A 41 -11.43 6.32 33.38
C GLU A 41 -10.90 6.80 32.01
N GLU A 42 -9.82 6.18 31.51
CA GLU A 42 -9.25 6.50 30.20
C GLU A 42 -10.21 6.14 29.06
N TYR A 43 -10.96 5.03 29.20
CA TYR A 43 -12.00 4.70 28.24
C TYR A 43 -13.19 5.66 28.34
N ASP A 44 -13.59 6.02 29.57
CA ASP A 44 -14.75 6.89 29.79
C ASP A 44 -14.52 8.28 29.22
N GLN A 45 -13.30 8.82 29.32
CA GLN A 45 -12.92 10.09 28.70
C GLN A 45 -12.96 10.02 27.16
N LEU A 46 -12.48 8.92 26.57
CA LEU A 46 -12.56 8.73 25.12
C LEU A 46 -14.01 8.58 24.62
N ILE A 47 -14.89 8.00 25.44
CA ILE A 47 -16.33 7.91 25.16
C ILE A 47 -16.99 9.30 25.26
N LEU A 48 -16.67 10.06 26.31
CA LEU A 48 -17.17 11.43 26.49
C LEU A 48 -16.79 12.35 25.32
N ASN A 49 -15.56 12.21 24.84
CA ASN A 49 -15.03 12.92 23.67
C ASN A 49 -15.51 12.35 22.33
N LYS A 50 -16.39 11.34 22.35
CA LYS A 50 -16.98 10.69 21.16
C LYS A 50 -15.97 9.99 20.24
N PHE A 51 -14.78 9.65 20.73
CA PHE A 51 -13.79 8.86 19.98
C PHE A 51 -14.06 7.36 20.06
N LEU A 52 -14.74 6.92 21.13
CA LEU A 52 -15.25 5.57 21.29
C LEU A 52 -16.77 5.58 21.49
N THR A 53 -17.42 4.48 21.11
CA THR A 53 -18.82 4.18 21.47
C THR A 53 -18.91 3.74 22.93
N ALA A 54 -20.12 3.72 23.51
CA ALA A 54 -20.36 3.14 24.84
C ALA A 54 -19.90 1.67 24.95
N SER A 55 -19.87 0.94 23.83
CA SER A 55 -19.32 -0.41 23.70
C SER A 55 -17.80 -0.46 23.49
N ARG A 56 -17.09 0.66 23.67
CA ARG A 56 -15.63 0.81 23.49
C ARG A 56 -15.14 0.43 22.09
N ASN A 57 -15.98 0.59 21.08
CA ASN A 57 -15.60 0.48 19.68
C ASN A 57 -15.23 1.85 19.14
N ILE A 58 -14.31 1.91 18.19
CA ILE A 58 -13.87 3.19 17.63
C ILE A 58 -14.97 3.83 16.78
N THR A 59 -15.18 5.13 16.95
CA THR A 59 -16.12 5.91 16.14
C THR A 59 -15.46 6.42 14.86
N ARG A 60 -16.23 7.10 14.01
CA ARG A 60 -15.66 7.77 12.82
C ARG A 60 -14.70 8.88 13.24
N GLU A 61 -15.08 9.67 14.24
CA GLU A 61 -14.30 10.76 14.82
C GLU A 61 -13.01 10.23 15.44
N GLY A 62 -13.08 9.13 16.21
CA GLY A 62 -11.90 8.47 16.77
C GLY A 62 -10.98 7.90 15.70
N THR A 63 -11.53 7.35 14.63
CA THR A 63 -10.75 6.84 13.48
C THR A 63 -10.01 7.98 12.77
N GLN A 64 -10.66 9.13 12.61
CA GLN A 64 -10.04 10.31 12.00
C GLN A 64 -8.91 10.86 12.88
N LEU A 65 -9.17 11.05 14.17
CA LEU A 65 -8.14 11.52 15.12
C LEU A 65 -6.92 10.59 15.13
N CYS A 66 -7.16 9.28 15.11
CA CYS A 66 -6.11 8.28 15.07
C CYS A 66 -5.24 8.39 13.82
N LYS A 67 -5.84 8.74 12.66
CA LYS A 67 -5.09 9.11 11.47
C LYS A 67 -4.22 10.32 11.74
N GLU A 68 -4.81 11.42 12.18
CA GLU A 68 -4.08 12.67 12.43
C GLU A 68 -2.90 12.53 13.41
N ILE A 69 -3.00 11.64 14.41
CA ILE A 69 -1.94 11.42 15.41
C ILE A 69 -0.89 10.39 14.95
N PHE A 70 -1.32 9.21 14.50
CA PHE A 70 -0.42 8.05 14.33
C PHE A 70 -0.08 7.74 12.88
N PHE A 71 -0.98 8.11 11.97
CA PHE A 71 -0.78 7.91 10.55
C PHE A 71 -0.55 9.28 9.98
N THR A 72 0.70 9.74 10.02
CA THR A 72 1.11 10.90 9.25
C THR A 72 0.49 10.74 7.88
N GLU A 73 -0.47 11.59 7.57
CA GLU A 73 -0.82 11.81 6.20
C GLU A 73 0.51 12.31 5.61
N LYS A 74 1.26 11.40 4.97
CA LYS A 74 1.67 11.73 3.64
C LYS A 74 0.36 12.04 2.93
N ASN A 75 -0.11 13.28 3.08
CA ASN A 75 -0.95 13.95 2.13
C ASN A 75 -0.09 13.96 0.87
N ASN A 76 -0.04 12.81 0.21
CA ASN A 76 0.29 12.76 -1.17
C ASN A 76 -0.95 13.36 -1.84
N ASP A 77 -1.09 14.70 -1.76
CA ASP A 77 -1.84 15.47 -2.76
C ASP A 77 -1.31 15.11 -4.16
N ASN A 78 -0.10 14.55 -4.22
CA ASN A 78 0.52 13.97 -5.38
C ASN A 78 0.14 12.50 -5.68
N ILE A 79 -0.60 11.74 -4.85
CA ILE A 79 -0.81 10.29 -5.09
C ILE A 79 -1.67 10.06 -6.32
N ASP A 80 -2.58 10.99 -6.58
CA ASP A 80 -3.40 10.99 -7.77
C ASP A 80 -2.54 11.25 -9.01
N THR A 81 -1.69 12.27 -8.97
CA THR A 81 -0.71 12.56 -10.03
C THR A 81 0.29 11.43 -10.24
N GLU A 82 0.77 10.82 -9.16
CA GLU A 82 1.69 9.68 -9.16
C GLU A 82 1.03 8.42 -9.72
N PHE A 83 -0.24 8.19 -9.38
CA PHE A 83 -1.03 7.13 -9.98
C PHE A 83 -1.23 7.38 -11.48
N GLU A 84 -1.57 8.61 -11.89
CA GLU A 84 -1.72 8.95 -13.30
C GLU A 84 -0.40 8.76 -14.07
N ASN A 85 0.72 9.20 -13.49
CA ASN A 85 2.05 8.96 -14.06
C ASN A 85 2.36 7.46 -14.16
N TRP A 86 2.11 6.67 -13.12
CA TRP A 86 2.26 5.22 -13.14
C TRP A 86 1.36 4.56 -14.19
N TRP A 87 0.09 4.98 -14.24
CA TRP A 87 -0.90 4.48 -15.18
C TRP A 87 -0.46 4.74 -16.61
N ASP A 88 0.03 5.95 -16.92
CA ASP A 88 0.49 6.35 -18.24
C ASP A 88 1.77 5.63 -18.68
N ASN A 89 2.60 5.19 -17.73
CA ASN A 89 3.76 4.35 -18.01
C ASN A 89 3.41 2.86 -18.17
N PHE A 90 2.23 2.41 -17.73
CA PHE A 90 1.80 1.02 -17.93
C PHE A 90 1.53 0.76 -19.42
N PRO A 91 2.06 -0.27 -20.08
CA PRO A 91 1.79 -0.46 -21.51
C PRO A 91 0.28 -0.63 -21.81
N ALA A 92 -0.26 0.15 -22.75
CA ALA A 92 -1.66 0.01 -23.16
C ALA A 92 -1.91 -1.29 -23.92
N ASN A 93 -0.94 -1.70 -24.74
CA ASN A 93 -0.93 -2.93 -25.51
C ASN A 93 0.49 -3.54 -25.53
N ASP A 94 0.62 -4.70 -26.13
CA ASP A 94 1.87 -5.46 -26.21
C ASP A 94 2.77 -5.09 -27.40
N ALA A 95 2.45 -4.04 -28.16
CA ALA A 95 3.26 -3.63 -29.31
C ALA A 95 4.60 -3.04 -28.87
N HIS A 96 5.68 -3.50 -29.50
CA HIS A 96 7.02 -2.94 -29.32
C HIS A 96 7.98 -3.44 -30.43
N GLY A 97 8.95 -2.62 -30.83
CA GLY A 97 9.89 -2.98 -31.90
C GLY A 97 9.16 -3.41 -33.18
N ASN A 98 9.46 -4.62 -33.66
CA ASN A 98 8.81 -5.21 -34.84
C ASN A 98 7.50 -5.97 -34.52
N TYR A 99 7.11 -6.05 -33.24
CA TYR A 99 5.88 -6.72 -32.83
C TYR A 99 4.72 -5.72 -32.83
N GLY A 100 3.76 -5.92 -33.75
CA GLY A 100 2.49 -5.17 -33.75
C GLY A 100 1.59 -5.53 -32.56
N ALA A 101 0.62 -4.66 -32.25
CA ALA A 101 -0.34 -4.87 -31.17
C ALA A 101 -1.22 -6.10 -31.46
N ARG A 102 -1.26 -7.05 -30.52
CA ARG A 102 -2.11 -8.24 -30.58
C ARG A 102 -3.05 -8.32 -29.39
N ARG A 103 -2.69 -7.68 -28.26
CA ARG A 103 -3.44 -7.73 -27.02
C ARG A 103 -3.43 -6.38 -26.32
N LEU A 104 -4.59 -6.00 -25.77
CA LEU A 104 -4.69 -4.92 -24.79
C LEU A 104 -4.18 -5.41 -23.42
N ILE A 105 -3.24 -4.67 -22.86
CA ILE A 105 -2.65 -4.97 -21.54
C ILE A 105 -3.39 -4.19 -20.45
N ARG A 106 -3.68 -2.90 -20.68
CA ARG A 106 -4.51 -2.08 -19.77
C ARG A 106 -5.98 -2.50 -19.87
N THR A 107 -6.30 -3.67 -19.32
CA THR A 107 -7.67 -4.19 -19.20
C THR A 107 -8.18 -4.05 -17.76
N GLY A 108 -9.50 -3.91 -17.61
CA GLY A 108 -10.15 -3.69 -16.32
C GLY A 108 -10.42 -2.22 -15.99
N SER A 109 -10.89 -1.97 -14.77
CA SER A 109 -11.28 -0.63 -14.31
C SER A 109 -10.09 0.17 -13.79
N LYS A 110 -9.85 1.36 -14.38
CA LYS A 110 -8.85 2.33 -13.90
C LYS A 110 -9.11 2.72 -12.44
N ALA A 111 -10.37 2.93 -12.06
CA ALA A 111 -10.75 3.23 -10.68
C ALA A 111 -10.38 2.08 -9.72
N LYS A 112 -10.57 0.82 -10.14
CA LYS A 112 -10.15 -0.35 -9.36
C LYS A 112 -8.63 -0.43 -9.25
N ALA A 113 -7.90 -0.18 -10.32
CA ALA A 113 -6.44 -0.12 -10.30
C ALA A 113 -5.94 0.99 -9.36
N LYS A 114 -6.55 2.17 -9.39
CA LYS A 114 -6.23 3.29 -8.48
C LYS A 114 -6.41 2.90 -7.01
N ALA A 115 -7.53 2.26 -6.66
CA ALA A 115 -7.76 1.80 -5.30
C ALA A 115 -6.70 0.78 -4.83
N LEU A 116 -6.29 -0.14 -5.70
CA LEU A 116 -5.22 -1.10 -5.41
C LEU A 116 -3.84 -0.45 -5.30
N TYR A 117 -3.56 0.54 -6.14
CA TYR A 117 -2.32 1.32 -6.10
C TYR A 117 -2.20 2.08 -4.78
N MET A 118 -3.24 2.81 -4.39
CA MET A 118 -3.29 3.54 -3.11
C MET A 118 -3.17 2.57 -1.92
N ASN A 119 -3.76 1.37 -2.02
CA ASN A 119 -3.61 0.34 -0.99
C ASN A 119 -2.16 -0.14 -0.88
N ALA A 120 -1.47 -0.37 -2.01
CA ALA A 120 -0.06 -0.74 -2.01
C ALA A 120 0.79 0.36 -1.33
N VAL A 121 0.61 1.62 -1.72
CA VAL A 121 1.38 2.75 -1.18
C VAL A 121 1.12 2.95 0.31
N ASN A 122 -0.15 2.99 0.71
CA ASN A 122 -0.54 3.37 2.07
C ASN A 122 -0.42 2.23 3.08
N LYS A 123 -0.70 0.98 2.69
CA LYS A 123 -0.72 -0.15 3.65
C LYS A 123 0.56 -0.95 3.69
N LYS A 124 1.31 -1.01 2.59
CA LYS A 124 2.55 -1.80 2.49
C LYS A 124 3.82 -0.96 2.52
N ALA A 125 3.68 0.35 2.73
CA ALA A 125 4.77 1.31 2.81
C ALA A 125 5.73 1.29 1.59
N VAL A 126 5.25 0.86 0.41
CA VAL A 126 6.00 0.99 -0.85
C VAL A 126 5.80 2.39 -1.42
N THR A 127 6.85 3.01 -1.93
CA THR A 127 6.76 4.34 -2.54
C THR A 127 6.14 4.26 -3.93
N SER A 128 5.46 5.33 -4.35
CA SER A 128 4.96 5.48 -5.72
C SER A 128 6.06 5.34 -6.77
N GLU A 129 7.24 5.90 -6.48
CA GLU A 129 8.45 5.75 -7.29
C GLU A 129 8.88 4.28 -7.41
N PHE A 130 8.83 3.52 -6.31
CA PHE A 130 9.15 2.09 -6.35
C PHE A 130 8.21 1.33 -7.29
N LEU A 131 6.90 1.59 -7.24
CA LEU A 131 5.93 0.94 -8.13
C LEU A 131 6.18 1.27 -9.60
N LEU A 132 6.58 2.51 -9.90
CA LEU A 132 6.95 2.93 -11.25
C LEU A 132 8.22 2.24 -11.73
N LEU A 133 9.27 2.22 -10.90
CA LEU A 133 10.54 1.57 -11.23
C LEU A 133 10.37 0.05 -11.41
N ALA A 134 9.55 -0.58 -10.56
CA ALA A 134 9.24 -2.01 -10.66
C ALA A 134 8.58 -2.35 -12.01
N LEU A 135 7.59 -1.54 -12.41
CA LEU A 135 6.91 -1.67 -13.70
C LEU A 135 7.89 -1.48 -14.87
N GLN A 136 8.71 -0.42 -14.84
CA GLN A 136 9.69 -0.15 -15.89
C GLN A 136 10.68 -1.32 -16.05
N LYS A 137 11.22 -1.82 -14.93
CA LYS A 137 12.14 -2.97 -14.94
C LYS A 137 11.50 -4.21 -15.57
N GLU A 138 10.25 -4.51 -15.23
CA GLU A 138 9.56 -5.67 -15.81
C GLU A 138 9.30 -5.49 -17.31
N VAL A 139 8.84 -4.31 -17.72
CA VAL A 139 8.60 -4.00 -19.14
C VAL A 139 9.90 -4.13 -19.94
N ASP A 140 10.99 -3.59 -19.42
CA ASP A 140 12.30 -3.66 -20.07
C ASP A 140 12.84 -5.09 -20.13
N PHE A 141 12.68 -5.86 -19.05
CA PHE A 141 13.04 -7.28 -19.03
C PHE A 141 12.28 -8.06 -20.11
N ARG A 142 10.97 -7.86 -20.22
CA ARG A 142 10.14 -8.54 -21.23
C ARG A 142 10.53 -8.10 -22.65
N LYS A 143 10.73 -6.81 -22.88
CA LYS A 143 11.18 -6.30 -24.20
C LYS A 143 12.54 -6.89 -24.59
N LYS A 144 13.51 -6.93 -23.68
CA LYS A 144 14.84 -7.52 -23.91
C LYS A 144 14.78 -9.00 -24.25
N ASN A 145 13.87 -9.74 -23.61
CA ASN A 145 13.70 -11.17 -23.85
C ASN A 145 12.81 -11.49 -25.08
N SER A 146 12.30 -10.48 -25.79
CA SER A 146 11.45 -10.67 -26.97
C SER A 146 12.25 -10.94 -28.25
N VAL A 147 13.14 -11.94 -28.22
CA VAL A 147 14.03 -12.29 -29.34
C VAL A 147 13.30 -13.09 -30.42
N LYS A 148 12.51 -14.08 -30.02
CA LYS A 148 11.75 -14.97 -30.94
C LYS A 148 10.24 -14.76 -30.86
N GLU A 149 9.74 -14.37 -29.70
CA GLU A 149 8.32 -14.16 -29.43
C GLU A 149 8.10 -12.88 -28.62
N ASN A 150 6.89 -12.33 -28.68
CA ASN A 150 6.52 -11.12 -27.94
C ASN A 150 6.28 -11.44 -26.46
N GLN A 151 7.32 -11.32 -25.61
CA GLN A 151 7.22 -11.58 -24.18
C GLN A 151 6.40 -10.51 -23.43
N LEU A 152 6.25 -9.32 -24.02
CA LEU A 152 5.43 -8.26 -23.45
C LEU A 152 3.94 -8.64 -23.44
N SER A 153 3.52 -9.53 -24.34
CA SER A 153 2.15 -10.05 -24.39
C SER A 153 1.72 -10.80 -23.11
N TYR A 154 2.69 -11.27 -22.32
CA TYR A 154 2.46 -11.94 -21.04
C TYR A 154 2.45 -11.00 -19.83
N LEU A 155 2.66 -9.69 -20.03
CA LEU A 155 2.51 -8.71 -18.96
C LEU A 155 1.07 -8.75 -18.44
N GLN A 156 0.94 -8.81 -17.12
CA GLN A 156 -0.37 -8.87 -16.46
C GLN A 156 -1.12 -7.54 -16.61
N SER A 157 -2.45 -7.60 -16.49
CA SER A 157 -3.24 -6.36 -16.43
C SER A 157 -2.87 -5.54 -15.18
N PRO A 158 -3.03 -4.21 -15.18
CA PRO A 158 -2.73 -3.38 -14.01
C PRO A 158 -3.39 -3.87 -12.73
N VAL A 159 -4.66 -4.32 -12.82
CA VAL A 159 -5.41 -4.84 -11.67
C VAL A 159 -4.82 -6.15 -11.16
N THR A 160 -4.47 -7.07 -12.07
CA THR A 160 -3.87 -8.36 -11.71
C THR A 160 -2.48 -8.17 -11.13
N TRP A 161 -1.67 -7.31 -11.75
CA TRP A 161 -0.29 -7.00 -11.33
C TRP A 161 -0.24 -6.40 -9.91
N LEU A 162 -1.17 -5.48 -9.59
CA LEU A 162 -1.28 -4.90 -8.25
C LEU A 162 -1.84 -5.89 -7.23
N THR A 163 -2.85 -6.68 -7.61
CA THR A 163 -3.46 -7.70 -6.74
C THR A 163 -2.47 -8.81 -6.36
N ASN A 164 -1.71 -9.29 -7.33
CA ASN A 164 -0.70 -10.34 -7.15
C ASN A 164 0.63 -9.81 -6.63
N GLU A 165 0.73 -8.51 -6.38
CA GLU A 165 1.90 -7.88 -5.78
C GLU A 165 3.18 -8.09 -6.58
N THR A 166 3.06 -8.21 -7.91
CA THR A 166 4.18 -8.57 -8.79
C THR A 166 5.34 -7.59 -8.68
N TYR A 167 5.07 -6.33 -8.28
CA TYR A 167 6.10 -5.33 -7.97
C TYR A 167 7.12 -5.78 -6.92
N LEU A 168 6.74 -6.62 -5.96
CA LEU A 168 7.64 -7.11 -4.90
C LEU A 168 8.69 -8.09 -5.44
N LEU A 169 8.46 -8.71 -6.61
CA LEU A 169 9.45 -9.55 -7.26
C LEU A 169 10.62 -8.73 -7.81
N SER A 170 10.43 -7.44 -8.09
CA SER A 170 11.50 -6.57 -8.59
C SER A 170 12.55 -6.21 -7.51
N SER A 171 12.17 -6.31 -6.23
CA SER A 171 13.03 -6.07 -5.07
C SER A 171 13.93 -7.25 -4.70
N SER A 172 13.56 -8.48 -5.07
CA SER A 172 14.35 -9.69 -4.77
C SER A 172 15.45 -9.98 -5.81
N ILE A 173 15.46 -9.28 -6.95
CA ILE A 173 16.42 -9.50 -8.04
C ILE A 173 17.79 -8.86 -7.74
N SER A 174 17.92 -7.99 -6.73
CA SER A 174 19.20 -7.33 -6.43
C SER A 174 20.23 -8.20 -5.70
N GLU A 175 19.92 -9.44 -5.32
CA GLU A 175 20.89 -10.28 -4.59
C GLU A 175 21.21 -11.65 -5.20
N ASN A 176 20.49 -12.16 -6.19
CA ASN A 176 20.84 -13.46 -6.77
C ASN A 176 20.63 -13.52 -8.28
N ASN A 177 21.74 -13.73 -9.00
CA ASN A 177 21.73 -14.33 -10.34
C ASN A 177 21.05 -15.69 -10.23
N THR A 178 19.75 -15.77 -10.50
CA THR A 178 19.08 -17.06 -10.66
C THR A 178 18.03 -16.96 -11.74
N THR A 179 18.18 -17.81 -12.75
CA THR A 179 17.25 -18.09 -13.82
C THR A 179 15.83 -18.29 -13.27
N PHE A 180 14.88 -17.50 -13.77
CA PHE A 180 13.46 -17.68 -13.52
C PHE A 180 13.02 -19.09 -13.96
N SER A 181 12.44 -19.88 -13.05
CA SER A 181 11.63 -21.03 -13.45
C SER A 181 10.22 -20.56 -13.80
N GLU A 182 9.72 -21.10 -14.90
CA GLU A 182 8.34 -20.94 -15.35
C GLU A 182 7.38 -21.38 -14.25
N TYR A 183 6.48 -20.47 -13.86
CA TYR A 183 5.28 -20.72 -13.04
C TYR A 183 5.51 -21.31 -11.65
N GLY A 184 5.79 -20.44 -10.67
CA GLY A 184 5.07 -20.40 -9.38
C GLY A 184 4.87 -21.72 -8.63
N LYS A 185 5.84 -22.64 -8.66
CA LYS A 185 5.88 -23.80 -7.78
C LYS A 185 7.23 -23.84 -7.08
N GLU A 186 7.20 -23.61 -5.78
CA GLU A 186 8.28 -23.99 -4.88
C GLU A 186 8.39 -25.52 -4.89
N PHE A 187 9.59 -26.04 -5.16
CA PHE A 187 9.90 -27.42 -4.80
C PHE A 187 10.52 -27.41 -3.40
N ILE A 188 10.00 -28.30 -2.57
CA ILE A 188 10.45 -28.61 -1.20
C ILE A 188 11.93 -29.00 -1.21
#